data_AF-A0A0J7KRD7-F1
#
_entry.id   AF-A0A0J7KRD7-F1
#
_cell.length_a   1.000
_cell.length_b   1.000
_cell.length_c   1.000
_cell.angle_alpha   90.00
_cell.angle_beta   90.00
_cell.angle_gamma   90.00
#
_symmetry.space_group_name_H-M   'P 1'
#
loop_
_entity.id
_entity.type
_entity.pdbx_description
1 polymer ?
#
loop_
_entity_poly.entity_id
_entity_poly.type
_entity_poly.pdbx_seq_one_letter_code
_entity_poly.pdbx_strand_id
1 'polypeptide(L)'
;MMGVAAPTSNEEENPSRFLAVVSVSTGIGDQKLRDLQTKFASHWIKECPENITGPKGKQPDVWIHPKDSMILTIRATEMIRSNEYPIGYSLRFPRVVDIRMDKPWYSLCTSSELLSLVKDKGMIQKLTKREATLYDADEAPVSKLQKTVNRNKLIEHKVYHKRVVPLTRLLDGKEICVINGTDELAKEQIEETLQQHSARIVQNPMNTTFCVIVSNNKTIRGKEVINSGKYDVVTLDWFKRVINQSDWASLGDFMPWELLCSRDKTQHRLAENYDEYYDNFIVDADEETLKRSFDKIAKPLADQFTVEQKKEMDKELFNGNASPYSLFRDIIGFFENQSCCTKFKFRFMSGMIKDNIDNSVTHVFVEDYETDNIMENLKIHDLVSIKVVKCKWIEECFRNGRICDITNYLIDY
;
A
#
# COMPACT_ATOMS: atom_id res chain seq x y z
N MET A 1 15.39 23.26 -0.41
CA MET A 1 15.78 24.66 -0.12
C MET A 1 16.18 25.34 -1.42
N MET A 2 15.95 26.64 -1.57
CA MET A 2 16.28 27.40 -2.78
C MET A 2 17.37 28.43 -2.49
N GLY A 3 18.25 28.64 -3.47
CA GLY A 3 19.35 29.59 -3.40
C GLY A 3 19.55 30.36 -4.70
N VAL A 4 20.37 31.41 -4.62
CA VAL A 4 20.78 32.28 -5.73
C VAL A 4 22.30 32.29 -5.85
N ALA A 5 22.81 32.68 -7.01
CA ALA A 5 24.26 32.83 -7.20
C ALA A 5 24.77 34.11 -6.53
N ALA A 6 25.96 34.04 -5.93
CA ALA A 6 26.72 35.25 -5.62
C ALA A 6 27.21 35.90 -6.93
N PRO A 7 27.38 37.23 -6.97
CA PRO A 7 27.83 37.91 -8.18
C PRO A 7 29.27 37.52 -8.51
N THR A 8 29.56 37.18 -9.76
CA THR A 8 30.91 36.93 -10.26
C THR A 8 31.53 38.24 -10.75
N SER A 9 32.85 38.38 -10.62
CA SER A 9 33.58 39.57 -11.12
C SER A 9 33.73 39.57 -12.64
N ASN A 10 33.62 38.41 -13.28
CA ASN A 10 33.69 38.20 -14.72
C ASN A 10 32.38 37.57 -15.22
N GLU A 11 31.78 38.14 -16.26
CA GLU A 11 30.49 37.67 -16.83
C GLU A 11 30.62 36.34 -17.61
N GLU A 12 31.84 35.93 -17.98
CA GLU A 12 32.10 34.69 -18.73
C GLU A 12 32.38 33.47 -17.84
N GLU A 13 32.47 33.64 -16.52
CA GLU A 13 32.78 32.56 -15.58
C GLU A 13 31.51 32.02 -14.89
N ASN A 14 31.42 30.69 -14.78
CA ASN A 14 30.29 30.04 -14.11
C ASN A 14 30.22 30.45 -12.62
N PRO A 15 29.02 30.59 -12.04
CA PRO A 15 28.85 30.94 -10.64
C PRO A 15 29.50 29.89 -9.74
N SER A 16 30.45 30.36 -8.92
CA SER A 16 31.24 29.52 -8.03
C SER A 16 30.72 29.47 -6.60
N ARG A 17 29.78 30.36 -6.23
CA ARG A 17 29.22 30.45 -4.88
C ARG A 17 27.71 30.67 -4.89
N PHE A 18 27.01 29.95 -4.02
CA PHE A 18 25.56 29.94 -3.93
C PHE A 18 25.10 30.28 -2.52
N LEU A 19 24.01 31.04 -2.40
CA LEU A 19 23.49 31.56 -1.14
C LEU A 19 22.03 31.13 -0.97
N ALA A 20 21.69 30.48 0.14
CA ALA A 20 20.32 30.11 0.46
C ALA A 20 19.43 31.34 0.69
N VAL A 21 18.17 31.27 0.24
CA VAL A 21 17.21 32.39 0.35
C VAL A 21 15.90 31.98 1.02
N VAL A 22 15.38 30.79 0.68
CA VAL A 22 14.08 30.37 1.17
C VAL A 22 13.86 28.85 1.09
N SER A 23 13.04 28.32 1.98
CA SER A 23 12.47 26.97 1.86
C SER A 23 11.12 27.01 1.15
N VAL A 24 10.93 26.18 0.13
CA VAL A 24 9.67 26.07 -0.62
C VAL A 24 9.15 24.64 -0.50
N SER A 25 7.89 24.49 -0.10
CA SER A 25 7.21 23.19 0.08
C SER A 25 5.95 23.03 -0.77
N THR A 26 5.62 24.03 -1.62
CA THR A 26 4.38 24.07 -2.40
C THR A 26 4.64 24.39 -3.87
N GLY A 27 3.71 24.01 -4.75
CA GLY A 27 3.77 24.32 -6.18
C GLY A 27 4.26 23.19 -7.09
N ILE A 28 4.61 22.03 -6.53
CA ILE A 28 4.93 20.82 -7.31
C ILE A 28 3.85 19.78 -7.03
N GLY A 29 3.25 19.21 -8.08
CA GLY A 29 2.25 18.14 -7.94
C GLY A 29 2.88 16.79 -7.58
N ASP A 30 2.12 15.93 -6.91
CA ASP A 30 2.59 14.67 -6.32
C ASP A 30 3.38 13.76 -7.28
N GLN A 31 2.93 13.62 -8.53
CA GLN A 31 3.64 12.79 -9.51
C GLN A 31 5.01 13.38 -9.86
N LYS A 32 5.06 14.68 -10.20
CA LYS A 32 6.32 15.37 -10.51
C LYS A 32 7.28 15.35 -9.32
N LEU A 33 6.76 15.45 -8.10
CA LEU A 33 7.60 15.37 -6.90
C LEU A 33 8.27 14.00 -6.77
N ARG A 34 7.55 12.90 -7.04
CA ARG A 34 8.12 11.54 -7.07
C ARG A 34 9.18 11.39 -8.16
N ASP A 35 8.93 11.95 -9.33
CA ASP A 35 9.89 11.91 -10.45
C ASP A 35 11.19 12.65 -10.07
N LEU A 36 11.08 13.80 -9.40
CA LEU A 36 12.22 14.56 -8.89
C LEU A 36 12.98 13.81 -7.78
N GLN A 37 12.27 13.18 -6.85
CA GLN A 37 12.90 12.36 -5.79
C GLN A 37 13.70 11.22 -6.40
N THR A 38 13.16 10.56 -7.42
CA THR A 38 13.84 9.47 -8.13
C THR A 38 15.06 9.99 -8.89
N LYS A 39 14.93 11.11 -9.60
CA LYS A 39 16.03 11.74 -10.36
C LYS A 39 17.21 12.13 -9.48
N PHE A 40 16.95 12.63 -8.28
CA PHE A 40 18.00 13.13 -7.38
C PHE A 40 18.50 12.11 -6.35
N ALA A 41 17.93 10.92 -6.29
CA ALA A 41 18.29 9.92 -5.27
C ALA A 41 19.80 9.60 -5.22
N SER A 42 20.48 9.57 -6.37
CA SER A 42 21.93 9.33 -6.46
C SER A 42 22.81 10.55 -6.15
N HIS A 43 22.22 11.74 -6.01
CA HIS A 43 22.92 13.02 -5.83
C HIS A 43 22.70 13.64 -4.44
N TRP A 44 22.05 12.91 -3.53
CA TRP A 44 21.84 13.37 -2.15
C TRP A 44 23.10 13.20 -1.31
N ILE A 45 23.61 14.31 -0.78
CA ILE A 45 24.82 14.37 0.03
C ILE A 45 24.44 14.87 1.43
N LYS A 46 25.01 14.28 2.48
CA LYS A 46 24.74 14.71 3.86
C LYS A 46 25.47 16.00 4.23
N GLU A 47 26.68 16.16 3.72
CA GLU A 47 27.51 17.33 3.99
C GLU A 47 27.19 18.46 3.02
N CYS A 48 27.17 19.69 3.55
CA CYS A 48 26.93 20.88 2.73
C CYS A 48 28.14 21.13 1.81
N PRO A 49 27.96 21.21 0.48
CA PRO A 49 29.03 21.57 -0.44
C PRO A 49 29.69 22.90 -0.08
N GLU A 50 31.02 22.99 -0.20
CA GLU A 50 31.81 24.18 0.19
C GLU A 50 31.38 25.47 -0.53
N ASN A 51 30.89 25.34 -1.77
CA ASN A 51 30.39 26.45 -2.57
C ASN A 51 28.99 26.93 -2.19
N ILE A 52 28.32 26.30 -1.22
CA ILE A 52 26.98 26.68 -0.77
C ILE A 52 27.04 27.28 0.64
N THR A 53 26.50 28.49 0.79
CA THR A 53 26.22 29.08 2.10
C THR A 53 24.75 28.81 2.47
N GLY A 54 24.52 27.87 3.38
CA GLY A 54 23.21 27.52 3.93
C GLY A 54 22.59 28.60 4.85
N PRO A 55 21.35 28.39 5.33
CA PRO A 55 20.74 29.24 6.35
C PRO A 55 21.48 29.10 7.69
N LYS A 56 21.40 30.11 8.55
CA LYS A 56 22.00 30.08 9.90
C LYS A 56 21.20 29.24 10.89
N GLY A 57 19.89 29.08 10.65
CA GLY A 57 18.97 28.35 11.52
C GLY A 57 18.84 26.88 11.09
N LYS A 58 17.65 26.51 10.61
CA LYS A 58 17.32 25.13 10.23
C LYS A 58 18.07 24.71 8.96
N GLN A 59 19.16 23.95 9.14
CA GLN A 59 19.89 23.33 8.03
C GLN A 59 19.02 22.24 7.35
N PRO A 60 19.15 22.06 6.03
CA PRO A 60 18.68 20.87 5.33
C PRO A 60 19.31 19.58 5.86
N ASP A 61 18.52 18.50 5.85
CA ASP A 61 19.00 17.15 6.17
C ASP A 61 19.90 16.56 5.06
N VAL A 62 19.68 17.01 3.82
CA VAL A 62 20.42 16.58 2.63
C VAL A 62 20.63 17.76 1.66
N TRP A 63 21.71 17.67 0.90
CA TRP A 63 22.17 18.66 -0.07
C TRP A 63 22.36 18.04 -1.46
N ILE A 64 22.35 18.88 -2.49
CA ILE A 64 22.65 18.52 -3.87
C ILE A 64 23.71 19.51 -4.36
N HIS A 65 24.75 19.01 -5.02
CA HIS A 65 25.78 19.86 -5.59
C HIS A 65 25.18 20.76 -6.71
N PRO A 66 25.55 22.05 -6.84
CA PRO A 66 24.89 22.96 -7.79
C PRO A 66 24.86 22.47 -9.24
N LYS A 67 25.92 21.78 -9.69
CA LYS A 67 26.02 21.19 -11.04
C LYS A 67 24.96 20.13 -11.34
N ASP A 68 24.54 19.40 -10.32
CA ASP A 68 23.53 18.34 -10.42
C ASP A 68 22.14 18.83 -10.04
N SER A 69 22.00 20.12 -9.74
CA SER A 69 20.73 20.76 -9.38
C SER A 69 19.96 21.23 -10.61
N MET A 70 18.83 21.90 -10.38
CA MET A 70 17.97 22.46 -11.43
C MET A 70 17.44 23.84 -11.05
N ILE A 71 17.02 24.60 -12.06
CA ILE A 71 16.47 25.94 -11.87
C ILE A 71 14.95 25.86 -11.73
N LEU A 72 14.43 26.57 -10.73
CA LEU A 72 12.99 26.67 -10.48
C LEU A 72 12.53 28.12 -10.63
N THR A 73 11.38 28.31 -11.26
CA THR A 73 10.68 29.60 -11.26
C THR A 73 9.82 29.67 -10.01
N ILE A 74 10.15 30.60 -9.11
CA ILE A 74 9.43 30.81 -7.85
C ILE A 74 8.53 32.04 -7.97
N ARG A 75 7.29 31.92 -7.52
CA ARG A 75 6.41 33.06 -7.26
C ARG A 75 6.26 33.25 -5.76
N ALA A 76 6.47 34.47 -5.29
CA ALA A 76 6.25 34.88 -3.91
C ALA A 76 5.45 36.18 -3.87
N THR A 77 4.72 36.41 -2.78
CA THR A 77 3.90 37.62 -2.62
C THR A 77 4.70 38.76 -2.03
N GLU A 78 5.61 38.44 -1.10
CA GLU A 78 6.39 39.43 -0.35
C GLU A 78 7.83 38.97 -0.18
N MET A 79 8.74 39.92 -0.07
CA MET A 79 10.11 39.74 0.38
C MET A 79 10.30 40.48 1.71
N ILE A 80 10.87 39.82 2.71
CA ILE A 80 11.02 40.31 4.07
C ILE A 80 12.49 40.28 4.49
N ARG A 81 12.89 41.15 5.42
CA ARG A 81 14.21 41.01 6.06
C ARG A 81 14.22 39.76 6.95
N SER A 82 15.31 38.99 6.88
CA SER A 82 15.51 37.79 7.70
C SER A 82 16.99 37.61 8.02
N ASN A 83 17.31 37.40 9.29
CA ASN A 83 18.66 37.07 9.75
C ASN A 83 18.98 35.58 9.56
N GLU A 84 17.99 34.75 9.21
CA GLU A 84 18.16 33.31 9.02
C GLU A 84 18.90 32.98 7.73
N TYR A 85 18.80 33.83 6.71
CA TYR A 85 19.38 33.58 5.39
C TYR A 85 20.57 34.52 5.11
N PRO A 86 21.64 34.05 4.45
CA PRO A 86 22.86 34.83 4.21
C PRO A 86 22.66 36.21 3.56
N ILE A 87 21.62 36.35 2.73
CA ILE A 87 21.34 37.59 1.98
C ILE A 87 20.65 38.66 2.85
N GLY A 88 20.21 38.31 4.06
CA GLY A 88 19.47 39.22 4.93
C GLY A 88 18.00 39.38 4.55
N TYR A 89 17.53 38.65 3.54
CA TYR A 89 16.14 38.64 3.07
C TYR A 89 15.64 37.22 2.83
N SER A 90 14.32 37.04 2.91
CA SER A 90 13.63 35.79 2.54
C SER A 90 12.27 36.09 1.89
N LEU A 91 11.65 35.07 1.30
CA LEU A 91 10.39 35.19 0.57
C LEU A 91 9.21 34.64 1.40
N ARG A 92 8.08 35.34 1.39
CA ARG A 92 6.82 34.87 1.96
C ARG A 92 5.86 34.36 0.89
N PHE A 93 5.17 33.29 1.25
CA PHE A 93 4.28 32.52 0.38
C PHE A 93 4.96 32.08 -0.94
N PRO A 94 6.22 31.60 -0.90
CA PRO A 94 6.88 31.12 -2.10
C PRO A 94 6.21 29.82 -2.57
N ARG A 95 6.00 29.71 -3.87
CA ARG A 95 5.55 28.49 -4.54
C ARG A 95 6.32 28.28 -5.84
N VAL A 96 6.62 27.03 -6.14
CA VAL A 96 7.17 26.66 -7.45
C VAL A 96 6.07 26.86 -8.49
N VAL A 97 6.37 27.61 -9.55
CA VAL A 97 5.46 27.78 -10.69
C VAL A 97 5.89 26.89 -11.83
N ASP A 98 7.21 26.75 -12.03
CA ASP A 98 7.75 26.01 -13.15
C ASP A 98 9.15 25.45 -12.84
N ILE A 99 9.49 24.35 -13.51
CA ILE A 99 10.79 23.69 -13.45
C ILE A 99 11.49 23.98 -14.78
N ARG A 100 12.54 24.80 -14.75
CA ARG A 100 13.21 25.34 -15.94
C ARG A 100 14.24 24.35 -16.47
N MET A 101 13.78 23.44 -17.33
CA MET A 101 14.64 22.48 -18.03
C MET A 101 15.35 23.10 -19.24
N ASP A 102 14.91 24.28 -19.67
CA ASP A 102 15.49 25.08 -20.75
C ASP A 102 16.76 25.83 -20.34
N LYS A 103 17.02 25.95 -19.03
CA LYS A 103 18.17 26.67 -18.49
C LYS A 103 19.20 25.73 -17.87
N PRO A 104 20.50 25.92 -18.16
CA PRO A 104 21.56 25.20 -17.47
C PRO A 104 21.69 25.69 -16.02
N TRP A 105 22.24 24.87 -15.13
CA TRP A 105 22.33 25.13 -13.68
C TRP A 105 23.00 26.47 -13.32
N TYR A 106 23.87 26.99 -14.17
CA TYR A 106 24.59 28.26 -13.98
C TYR A 106 23.79 29.51 -14.40
N SER A 107 22.65 29.37 -15.09
CA SER A 107 21.83 30.50 -15.56
C SER A 107 20.69 30.87 -14.59
N LEU A 108 21.03 30.97 -13.31
CA LEU A 108 20.10 31.29 -12.22
C LEU A 108 20.13 32.76 -11.83
N CYS A 109 19.14 33.17 -11.02
CA CYS A 109 19.10 34.52 -10.46
C CYS A 109 20.30 34.78 -9.54
N THR A 110 20.90 35.96 -9.65
CA THR A 110 21.98 36.41 -8.77
C THR A 110 21.44 37.13 -7.53
N SER A 111 22.24 37.21 -6.47
CA SER A 111 21.85 37.95 -5.27
C SER A 111 21.61 39.43 -5.54
N SER A 112 22.35 40.03 -6.48
CA SER A 112 22.17 41.43 -6.88
C SER A 112 20.84 41.65 -7.59
N GLU A 113 20.46 40.76 -8.51
CA GLU A 113 19.16 40.78 -9.17
C GLU A 113 18.02 40.60 -8.17
N LEU A 114 18.15 39.67 -7.22
CA LEU A 114 17.14 39.46 -6.18
C LEU A 114 16.99 40.72 -5.31
N LEU A 115 18.10 41.32 -4.89
CA LEU A 115 18.10 42.54 -4.07
C LEU A 115 17.60 43.78 -4.84
N SER A 116 17.70 43.80 -6.18
CA SER A 116 17.13 44.87 -7.00
C SER A 116 15.60 44.95 -6.90
N LEU A 117 14.93 43.89 -6.42
CA LEU A 117 13.49 43.89 -6.15
C LEU A 117 13.12 44.68 -4.88
N VAL A 118 14.10 45.04 -4.04
CA VAL A 118 13.89 45.91 -2.87
C VAL A 118 13.82 47.35 -3.35
N LYS A 119 12.62 47.94 -3.39
CA LYS A 119 12.42 49.33 -3.84
C LYS A 119 12.51 50.34 -2.69
N ASP A 120 12.02 49.98 -1.49
CA ASP A 120 11.93 50.88 -0.34
C ASP A 120 12.71 50.36 0.88
N LYS A 121 13.02 51.23 1.86
CA LYS A 121 13.66 50.82 3.13
C LYS A 121 12.74 50.05 4.10
N GLY A 122 11.47 49.84 3.73
CA GLY A 122 10.46 49.16 4.54
C GLY A 122 10.82 47.70 4.85
N MET A 123 10.27 47.19 5.97
CA MET A 123 10.54 45.82 6.42
C MET A 123 9.94 44.73 5.52
N ILE A 124 8.90 45.07 4.74
CA ILE A 124 8.19 44.15 3.84
C ILE A 124 8.11 44.80 2.46
N GLN A 125 8.61 44.10 1.45
CA GLN A 125 8.55 44.49 0.04
C GLN A 125 7.47 43.65 -0.65
N LYS A 126 6.39 44.29 -1.13
CA LYS A 126 5.34 43.58 -1.88
C LYS A 126 5.80 43.38 -3.32
N LEU A 127 6.00 42.13 -3.73
CA LEU A 127 6.51 41.78 -5.06
C LEU A 127 5.44 41.80 -6.15
N THR A 128 4.15 41.82 -5.77
CA THR A 128 3.01 41.75 -6.69
C THR A 128 2.37 43.12 -7.00
N LYS A 129 2.88 44.21 -6.41
CA LYS A 129 2.30 45.55 -6.62
C LYS A 129 2.95 46.19 -7.86
N ARG A 130 2.35 46.01 -9.04
CA ARG A 130 2.61 46.87 -10.21
C ARG A 130 1.53 47.94 -10.32
N GLU A 131 1.87 49.10 -10.86
CA GLU A 131 0.88 50.10 -11.28
C GLU A 131 0.06 49.47 -12.42
N ALA A 132 -1.27 49.56 -12.32
CA ALA A 132 -2.15 49.02 -13.35
C ALA A 132 -1.94 49.80 -14.65
N THR A 133 -1.53 49.11 -15.70
CA THR A 133 -1.40 49.66 -17.05
C THR A 133 -2.68 49.43 -17.83
N LEU A 134 -2.95 50.25 -18.85
CA LEU A 134 -4.15 50.09 -19.70
C LEU A 134 -4.22 48.71 -20.38
N TYR A 135 -3.08 48.07 -20.63
CA TYR A 135 -2.99 46.69 -21.17
C TYR A 135 -3.38 45.60 -20.15
N ASP A 136 -3.34 45.89 -18.84
CA ASP A 136 -3.80 44.95 -17.80
C ASP A 136 -5.32 44.76 -17.82
N ALA A 137 -6.06 45.65 -18.50
CA ALA A 137 -7.50 45.51 -18.71
C ALA A 137 -7.83 44.47 -19.79
N ASP A 138 -6.99 44.38 -20.84
CA ASP A 138 -7.23 43.52 -22.01
C ASP A 138 -6.57 42.14 -21.88
N GLU A 139 -5.47 42.04 -21.12
CA GLU A 139 -4.69 40.79 -20.94
C GLU A 139 -5.02 40.07 -19.61
N ALA A 140 -6.08 40.49 -18.92
CA ALA A 140 -6.62 39.69 -17.83
C ALA A 140 -6.98 38.30 -18.40
N PRO A 141 -6.38 37.20 -17.91
CA PRO A 141 -6.77 35.88 -18.37
C PRO A 141 -8.27 35.77 -18.15
N VAL A 142 -9.02 35.48 -19.22
CA VAL A 142 -10.42 35.06 -19.10
C VAL A 142 -10.40 33.87 -18.17
N SER A 143 -10.65 34.14 -16.90
CA SER A 143 -10.74 33.11 -15.90
C SER A 143 -11.79 32.16 -16.44
N LYS A 144 -11.42 30.89 -16.63
CA LYS A 144 -12.41 29.83 -16.53
C LYS A 144 -12.95 29.96 -15.11
N LEU A 145 -14.00 30.78 -14.97
CA LEU A 145 -14.85 30.85 -13.80
C LEU A 145 -15.42 29.44 -13.67
N GLN A 146 -14.74 28.58 -12.91
CA GLN A 146 -15.51 27.69 -12.05
C GLN A 146 -16.45 28.62 -11.30
N LYS A 147 -17.76 28.43 -11.51
CA LYS A 147 -18.84 29.17 -10.86
C LYS A 147 -18.59 29.15 -9.36
N THR A 148 -17.89 30.16 -8.89
CA THR A 148 -17.77 30.48 -7.48
C THR A 148 -19.02 31.29 -7.23
N VAL A 149 -20.03 30.64 -6.67
CA VAL A 149 -21.24 31.33 -6.25
C VAL A 149 -20.82 32.42 -5.28
N ASN A 150 -21.08 33.65 -5.70
CA ASN A 150 -20.82 34.85 -4.94
C ASN A 150 -21.59 34.78 -3.62
N ARG A 151 -20.87 34.62 -2.50
CA ARG A 151 -21.38 34.98 -1.18
C ARG A 151 -20.43 36.00 -0.59
N ASN A 152 -20.69 37.26 -0.92
CA ASN A 152 -20.44 38.36 0.01
C ASN A 152 -21.10 37.99 1.36
N LYS A 153 -20.31 37.49 2.29
CA LYS A 153 -20.59 37.63 3.71
C LYS A 153 -19.36 38.19 4.37
N LEU A 154 -19.58 39.30 5.06
CA LEU A 154 -18.76 39.75 6.17
C LEU A 154 -18.30 38.54 6.99
N ILE A 155 -17.11 38.67 7.57
CA ILE A 155 -16.56 37.76 8.57
C ILE A 155 -17.47 37.81 9.81
N GLU A 156 -18.62 37.15 9.70
CA GLU A 156 -19.37 36.60 10.81
C GLU A 156 -18.92 35.15 10.92
N HIS A 157 -18.50 34.77 12.12
CA HIS A 157 -18.27 33.38 12.50
C HIS A 157 -19.56 32.58 12.28
N LYS A 158 -19.78 32.08 11.06
CA LYS A 158 -20.87 31.15 10.76
C LYS A 158 -20.47 29.76 11.23
N VAL A 159 -20.51 29.61 12.55
CA VAL A 159 -20.73 28.35 13.25
C VAL A 159 -22.17 27.90 12.91
N TYR A 160 -22.38 27.42 11.69
CA TYR A 160 -23.40 26.42 11.43
C TYR A 160 -22.66 25.09 11.35
N HIS A 161 -22.11 24.64 12.49
CA HIS A 161 -22.05 23.20 12.67
C HIS A 161 -23.49 22.74 12.59
N LYS A 162 -23.83 22.08 11.48
CA LYS A 162 -25.00 21.20 11.40
C LYS A 162 -24.93 20.40 12.70
N ARG A 163 -25.82 20.68 13.66
CA ARG A 163 -25.78 19.98 14.96
C ARG A 163 -26.08 18.53 14.64
N VAL A 164 -25.04 17.73 14.56
CA VAL A 164 -25.16 16.30 14.38
C VAL A 164 -25.83 15.79 15.65
N VAL A 165 -27.04 15.27 15.52
CA VAL A 165 -27.77 14.69 16.64
C VAL A 165 -27.11 13.36 16.97
N PRO A 166 -26.60 13.16 18.20
CA PRO A 166 -26.03 11.87 18.58
C PRO A 166 -27.10 10.79 18.52
N LEU A 167 -26.85 9.75 17.73
CA LEU A 167 -27.63 8.50 17.70
C LEU A 167 -27.26 7.61 18.89
N THR A 168 -25.96 7.49 19.20
CA THR A 168 -25.48 6.71 20.34
C THR A 168 -24.23 7.34 20.98
N ARG A 169 -23.80 6.79 22.12
CA ARG A 169 -22.58 7.16 22.85
C ARG A 169 -21.45 6.13 22.70
N LEU A 170 -21.47 5.37 21.60
CA LEU A 170 -20.56 4.25 21.37
C LEU A 170 -19.08 4.67 21.40
N LEU A 171 -18.79 5.85 20.85
CA LEU A 171 -17.45 6.42 20.73
C LEU A 171 -17.25 7.62 21.65
N ASP A 172 -18.02 7.70 22.74
CA ASP A 172 -17.89 8.78 23.71
C ASP A 172 -16.48 8.82 24.32
N GLY A 173 -15.91 10.02 24.38
CA GLY A 173 -14.53 10.25 24.80
C GLY A 173 -13.44 9.80 23.81
N LYS A 174 -13.78 9.21 22.65
CA LYS A 174 -12.81 8.81 21.62
C LYS A 174 -12.53 9.96 20.67
N GLU A 175 -11.28 10.40 20.61
CA GLU A 175 -10.81 11.39 19.63
C GLU A 175 -10.32 10.68 18.36
N ILE A 176 -10.93 10.97 17.21
CA ILE A 176 -10.65 10.28 15.94
C ILE A 176 -10.26 11.30 14.87
N CYS A 177 -9.22 10.98 14.10
CA CYS A 177 -8.81 11.77 12.93
C CYS A 177 -9.11 11.00 11.64
N VAL A 178 -9.79 11.63 10.68
CA VAL A 178 -10.04 11.03 9.36
C VAL A 178 -9.16 11.72 8.31
N ILE A 179 -8.27 10.94 7.68
CA ILE A 179 -7.32 11.48 6.69
C ILE A 179 -7.98 11.62 5.32
N ASN A 180 -8.68 10.58 4.87
CA ASN A 180 -9.35 10.53 3.58
C ASN A 180 -10.54 9.55 3.58
N GLY A 181 -11.48 9.79 2.66
CA GLY A 181 -12.55 8.85 2.33
C GLY A 181 -12.18 7.92 1.18
N THR A 182 -13.17 7.16 0.71
CA THR A 182 -13.13 6.37 -0.52
C THR A 182 -13.92 7.07 -1.62
N ASP A 183 -13.92 6.51 -2.82
CA ASP A 183 -14.76 6.99 -3.93
C ASP A 183 -16.26 6.81 -3.62
N GLU A 184 -16.61 5.83 -2.78
CA GLU A 184 -17.98 5.53 -2.36
C GLU A 184 -18.41 6.36 -1.15
N LEU A 185 -17.49 6.61 -0.21
CA LEU A 185 -17.77 7.25 1.06
C LEU A 185 -16.84 8.44 1.28
N ALA A 186 -17.39 9.64 1.15
CA ALA A 186 -16.66 10.88 1.32
C ALA A 186 -16.16 11.04 2.76
N LYS A 187 -15.01 11.72 2.92
CA LYS A 187 -14.41 11.98 4.24
C LYS A 187 -15.42 12.60 5.20
N GLU A 188 -16.19 13.57 4.73
CA GLU A 188 -17.16 14.32 5.51
C GLU A 188 -18.30 13.42 6.03
N GLN A 189 -18.68 12.40 5.26
CA GLN A 189 -19.72 11.45 5.68
C GLN A 189 -19.21 10.51 6.77
N ILE A 190 -17.94 10.08 6.68
CA ILE A 190 -17.28 9.29 7.75
C ILE A 190 -17.26 10.11 9.05
N GLU A 191 -16.82 11.37 8.98
CA GLU A 191 -16.78 12.27 10.12
C GLU A 191 -18.19 12.52 10.72
N GLU A 192 -19.21 12.77 9.90
CA GLU A 192 -20.60 12.98 10.34
C GLU A 192 -21.14 11.73 11.06
N THR A 193 -20.90 10.53 10.52
CA THR A 193 -21.35 9.27 11.12
C THR A 193 -20.65 8.99 12.45
N LEU A 194 -19.34 9.20 12.54
CA LEU A 194 -18.61 9.07 13.80
C LEU A 194 -19.11 10.05 14.87
N GLN A 195 -19.44 11.29 14.47
CA GLN A 195 -20.06 12.28 15.37
C GLN A 195 -21.45 11.87 15.85
N GLN A 196 -22.25 11.21 15.01
CA GLN A 196 -23.54 10.62 15.42
C GLN A 196 -23.33 9.56 16.52
N HIS A 197 -22.18 8.91 16.58
CA HIS A 197 -21.81 7.97 17.63
C HIS A 197 -21.02 8.61 18.78
N SER A 198 -21.08 9.94 18.92
CA SER A 198 -20.43 10.75 19.96
C SER A 198 -18.89 10.78 19.93
N ALA A 199 -18.26 10.44 18.80
CA ALA A 199 -16.82 10.61 18.65
C ALA A 199 -16.42 12.10 18.54
N ARG A 200 -15.24 12.45 19.06
CA ARG A 200 -14.62 13.77 18.87
C ARG A 200 -13.75 13.75 17.62
N ILE A 201 -14.17 14.45 16.57
CA ILE A 201 -13.38 14.55 15.33
C ILE A 201 -12.32 15.62 15.42
N VAL A 202 -11.08 15.28 15.07
CA VAL A 202 -9.94 16.21 14.95
C VAL A 202 -9.34 16.17 13.56
N GLN A 203 -8.92 17.33 13.06
CA GLN A 203 -8.33 17.44 11.72
C GLN A 203 -6.85 17.07 11.68
N ASN A 204 -6.15 17.10 12.81
CA ASN A 204 -4.75 16.68 12.94
C ASN A 204 -4.62 15.80 14.18
N PRO A 205 -3.98 14.62 14.07
CA PRO A 205 -3.83 13.73 15.21
C PRO A 205 -2.83 14.31 16.23
N MET A 206 -3.12 14.07 17.50
CA MET A 206 -2.31 14.40 18.67
C MET A 206 -2.05 13.12 19.48
N ASN A 207 -1.22 13.21 20.52
CA ASN A 207 -0.99 12.08 21.43
C ASN A 207 -2.28 11.57 22.10
N THR A 208 -3.28 12.43 22.29
CA THR A 208 -4.61 12.10 22.81
C THR A 208 -5.55 11.45 21.80
N THR A 209 -5.19 11.46 20.51
CA THR A 209 -6.01 10.85 19.47
C THR A 209 -6.03 9.34 19.68
N PHE A 210 -7.24 8.79 19.75
CA PHE A 210 -7.51 7.38 19.94
C PHE A 210 -7.07 6.57 18.72
N CYS A 211 -7.51 6.95 17.52
CA CYS A 211 -7.05 6.35 16.27
C CYS A 211 -7.14 7.32 15.10
N VAL A 212 -6.44 6.96 14.02
CA VAL A 212 -6.49 7.66 12.74
C VAL A 212 -7.06 6.72 11.68
N ILE A 213 -8.11 7.15 10.98
CA ILE A 213 -8.70 6.38 9.89
C ILE A 213 -8.05 6.81 8.56
N VAL A 214 -7.48 5.83 7.85
CA VAL A 214 -6.90 6.01 6.51
C VAL A 214 -7.57 5.02 5.57
N SER A 215 -8.42 5.54 4.69
CA SER A 215 -9.11 4.75 3.65
C SER A 215 -8.19 4.47 2.45
N ASN A 216 -7.37 5.45 2.06
CA ASN A 216 -6.42 5.33 0.96
C ASN A 216 -4.98 5.60 1.43
N ASN A 217 -4.23 4.52 1.64
CA ASN A 217 -2.83 4.55 2.08
C ASN A 217 -1.83 4.97 0.99
N LYS A 218 -2.27 5.23 -0.25
CA LYS A 218 -1.38 5.69 -1.34
C LYS A 218 -1.11 7.19 -1.28
N THR A 219 -1.96 7.94 -0.58
CA THR A 219 -1.80 9.39 -0.40
C THR A 219 -0.57 9.72 0.45
N ILE A 220 0.08 10.87 0.18
CA ILE A 220 1.28 11.30 0.94
C ILE A 220 0.97 11.37 2.44
N ARG A 221 -0.13 12.02 2.80
CA ARG A 221 -0.56 12.18 4.19
C ARG A 221 -0.88 10.83 4.84
N GLY A 222 -1.51 9.90 4.11
CA GLY A 222 -1.75 8.55 4.59
C GLY A 222 -0.45 7.81 4.89
N LYS A 223 0.49 7.80 3.95
CA LYS A 223 1.82 7.18 4.12
C LYS A 223 2.60 7.80 5.27
N GLU A 224 2.60 9.13 5.39
CA GLU A 224 3.30 9.84 6.44
C GLU A 224 2.80 9.44 7.83
N VAL A 225 1.48 9.42 8.02
CA VAL A 225 0.89 9.02 9.30
C VAL A 225 1.20 7.56 9.64
N ILE A 226 1.08 6.65 8.66
CA ILE A 226 1.39 5.23 8.84
C ILE A 226 2.88 5.04 9.22
N ASN A 227 3.78 5.62 8.42
CA ASN A 227 5.22 5.50 8.61
C ASN A 227 5.73 6.19 9.89
N SER A 228 4.96 7.14 10.43
CA SER A 228 5.34 7.80 11.68
C SER A 228 5.34 6.84 12.88
N GLY A 229 4.53 5.78 12.85
CA GLY A 229 4.37 4.83 13.98
C GLY A 229 3.82 5.45 15.27
N LYS A 230 3.34 6.70 15.25
CA LYS A 230 2.93 7.45 16.45
C LYS A 230 1.50 7.18 16.89
N TYR A 231 0.68 6.59 16.03
CA TYR A 231 -0.76 6.47 16.20
C TYR A 231 -1.21 5.06 15.85
N ASP A 232 -2.31 4.62 16.43
CA ASP A 232 -3.05 3.49 15.91
C ASP A 232 -3.77 3.96 14.63
N VAL A 233 -3.37 3.41 13.49
CA VAL A 233 -3.90 3.77 12.18
C VAL A 233 -4.72 2.61 11.65
N VAL A 234 -6.01 2.84 11.46
CA VAL A 234 -6.99 1.83 11.05
C VAL A 234 -7.48 2.05 9.63
N THR A 235 -7.89 0.96 8.98
CA THR A 235 -8.59 0.97 7.69
C THR A 235 -10.05 1.38 7.87
N LEU A 236 -10.76 1.50 6.75
CA LEU A 236 -12.21 1.74 6.76
C LEU A 236 -13.01 0.53 7.29
N ASP A 237 -12.41 -0.67 7.36
CA ASP A 237 -13.09 -1.86 7.85
C ASP A 237 -13.45 -1.71 9.34
N TRP A 238 -12.56 -1.12 10.14
CA TRP A 238 -12.86 -0.77 11.53
C TRP A 238 -14.07 0.15 11.64
N PHE A 239 -14.12 1.20 10.81
CA PHE A 239 -15.26 2.11 10.79
C PHE A 239 -16.56 1.38 10.47
N LYS A 240 -16.56 0.53 9.43
CA LYS A 240 -17.74 -0.24 9.01
C LYS A 240 -18.24 -1.17 10.12
N ARG A 241 -17.33 -1.89 10.79
CA ARG A 241 -17.67 -2.77 11.91
C ARG A 241 -18.25 -2.00 13.08
N VAL A 242 -17.63 -0.88 13.46
CA VAL A 242 -18.06 -0.08 14.62
C VAL A 242 -19.46 0.50 14.44
N ILE A 243 -19.81 0.94 13.23
CA ILE A 243 -21.14 1.52 12.97
C ILE A 243 -22.22 0.46 12.73
N ASN A 244 -21.84 -0.79 12.51
CA ASN A 244 -22.79 -1.87 12.26
C ASN A 244 -23.45 -2.32 13.57
N GLN A 245 -24.78 -2.18 13.66
CA GLN A 245 -25.53 -2.40 14.90
C GLN A 245 -25.48 -3.86 15.39
N SER A 246 -25.36 -4.83 14.47
CA SER A 246 -25.22 -6.25 14.83
C SER A 246 -23.96 -6.53 15.64
N ASP A 247 -22.94 -5.69 15.49
CA ASP A 247 -21.58 -5.94 15.97
C ASP A 247 -21.27 -5.13 17.25
N TRP A 248 -22.25 -4.41 17.79
CA TRP A 248 -22.05 -3.60 19.00
C TRP A 248 -21.81 -4.42 20.26
N ALA A 249 -22.40 -5.62 20.33
CA ALA A 249 -22.18 -6.55 21.44
C ALA A 249 -20.75 -7.13 21.44
N SER A 250 -20.15 -7.25 20.26
CA SER A 250 -18.77 -7.70 20.02
C SER A 250 -17.82 -6.52 19.75
N LEU A 251 -18.21 -5.30 20.13
CA LEU A 251 -17.36 -4.12 20.02
C LEU A 251 -16.24 -4.16 21.07
N GLY A 252 -15.29 -5.06 20.82
CA GLY A 252 -14.05 -5.18 21.55
C GLY A 252 -13.01 -4.19 21.04
N ASP A 253 -11.76 -4.57 21.21
CA ASP A 253 -10.62 -3.82 20.72
C ASP A 253 -10.54 -3.78 19.18
N PHE A 254 -9.45 -3.20 18.65
CA PHE A 254 -9.10 -3.34 17.23
C PHE A 254 -8.94 -4.81 16.84
N MET A 255 -9.28 -5.16 15.59
CA MET A 255 -8.87 -6.44 15.02
C MET A 255 -7.52 -6.28 14.32
N PRO A 256 -6.63 -7.30 14.35
CA PRO A 256 -5.29 -7.18 13.77
C PRO A 256 -5.27 -6.78 12.28
N TRP A 257 -6.23 -7.26 11.49
CA TRP A 257 -6.35 -6.95 10.06
C TRP A 257 -6.92 -5.56 9.75
N GLU A 258 -7.48 -4.87 10.74
CA GLU A 258 -7.96 -3.50 10.57
C GLU A 258 -6.85 -2.46 10.76
N LEU A 259 -5.73 -2.84 11.35
CA LEU A 259 -4.62 -1.95 11.64
C LEU A 259 -3.62 -1.92 10.49
N LEU A 260 -3.41 -0.72 9.95
CA LEU A 260 -2.31 -0.44 9.02
C LEU A 260 -0.98 -0.26 9.77
N CYS A 261 -1.04 0.37 10.94
CA CYS A 261 0.02 0.35 11.94
C CYS A 261 -0.59 0.56 13.32
N SER A 262 0.15 0.17 14.36
CA SER A 262 -0.30 0.29 15.75
C SER A 262 0.82 0.80 16.64
N ARG A 263 0.43 1.37 17.77
CA ARG A 263 1.34 1.70 18.88
C ARG A 263 1.73 0.44 19.62
N ASP A 264 2.91 0.45 20.25
CA ASP A 264 3.41 -0.67 21.05
C ASP A 264 2.38 -1.18 22.08
N LYS A 265 1.67 -0.26 22.76
CA LYS A 265 0.62 -0.63 23.73
C LYS A 265 -0.55 -1.40 23.11
N THR A 266 -0.93 -1.06 21.89
CA THR A 266 -2.00 -1.74 21.16
C THR A 266 -1.49 -3.07 20.63
N GLN A 267 -0.28 -3.11 20.09
CA GLN A 267 0.35 -4.33 19.64
C GLN A 267 0.48 -5.38 20.76
N HIS A 268 0.94 -4.98 21.96
CA HIS A 268 1.02 -5.89 23.10
C HIS A 268 -0.34 -6.45 23.51
N ARG A 269 -1.38 -5.60 23.56
CA ARG A 269 -2.74 -6.02 23.90
C ARG A 269 -3.34 -6.99 22.87
N LEU A 270 -3.00 -6.84 21.59
CA LEU A 270 -3.39 -7.79 20.56
C LEU A 270 -2.63 -9.11 20.67
N ALA A 271 -1.34 -9.07 20.96
CA ALA A 271 -0.51 -10.26 21.13
C ALA A 271 -0.92 -11.14 22.33
N GLU A 272 -1.70 -10.61 23.27
CA GLU A 272 -2.32 -11.40 24.35
C GLU A 272 -3.45 -12.31 23.85
N ASN A 273 -4.10 -11.95 22.74
CA ASN A 273 -5.30 -12.62 22.25
C ASN A 273 -5.12 -13.28 20.89
N TYR A 274 -4.11 -12.86 20.12
CA TYR A 274 -3.87 -13.31 18.75
C TYR A 274 -2.44 -13.82 18.56
N ASP A 275 -2.29 -14.81 17.70
CA ASP A 275 -1.00 -15.31 17.25
C ASP A 275 -0.34 -14.40 16.19
N GLU A 276 0.80 -14.82 15.66
CA GLU A 276 1.53 -14.07 14.62
C GLU A 276 0.81 -14.02 13.26
N TYR A 277 -0.19 -14.88 13.05
CA TYR A 277 -1.00 -14.99 11.84
C TYR A 277 -2.39 -14.36 12.00
N TYR A 278 -2.72 -13.83 13.18
CA TYR A 278 -4.02 -13.23 13.52
C TYR A 278 -5.13 -14.23 13.84
N ASP A 279 -4.78 -15.46 14.20
CA ASP A 279 -5.73 -16.40 14.78
C ASP A 279 -5.89 -16.14 16.28
N ASN A 280 -7.11 -16.28 16.81
CA ASN A 280 -7.39 -15.96 18.20
C ASN A 280 -7.15 -17.18 19.11
N PHE A 281 -6.53 -17.00 20.27
CA PHE A 281 -6.21 -18.11 21.18
C PHE A 281 -7.42 -18.71 21.92
N ILE A 282 -8.52 -17.96 22.05
CA ILE A 282 -9.63 -18.30 22.96
C ILE A 282 -10.96 -18.39 22.21
N VAL A 283 -11.10 -17.64 21.11
CA VAL A 283 -12.31 -17.60 20.30
C VAL A 283 -12.14 -18.52 19.09
N ASP A 284 -13.07 -19.45 18.92
CA ASP A 284 -13.08 -20.36 17.78
C ASP A 284 -13.09 -19.58 16.45
N ALA A 285 -12.23 -20.00 15.53
CA ALA A 285 -12.16 -19.41 14.20
C ALA A 285 -13.39 -19.77 13.35
N ASP A 286 -13.87 -18.80 12.58
CA ASP A 286 -14.87 -18.99 11.54
C ASP A 286 -14.25 -18.89 10.13
N GLU A 287 -15.07 -19.04 9.10
CA GLU A 287 -14.59 -18.96 7.71
C GLU A 287 -13.94 -17.60 7.39
N GLU A 288 -14.44 -16.50 7.94
CA GLU A 288 -13.89 -15.17 7.69
C GLU A 288 -12.56 -14.98 8.42
N THR A 289 -12.50 -15.27 9.72
CA THR A 289 -11.28 -15.08 10.52
C THR A 289 -10.15 -15.98 10.01
N LEU A 290 -10.47 -17.21 9.60
CA LEU A 290 -9.50 -18.13 9.05
C LEU A 290 -8.95 -17.66 7.70
N LYS A 291 -9.80 -17.09 6.82
CA LYS A 291 -9.33 -16.45 5.58
C LYS A 291 -8.36 -15.31 5.86
N ARG A 292 -8.65 -14.46 6.84
CA ARG A 292 -7.75 -13.36 7.23
C ARG A 292 -6.41 -13.87 7.74
N SER A 293 -6.42 -14.97 8.50
CA SER A 293 -5.19 -15.60 8.97
C SER A 293 -4.37 -16.19 7.83
N PHE A 294 -5.01 -16.91 6.90
CA PHE A 294 -4.33 -17.43 5.71
C PHE A 294 -3.77 -16.35 4.77
N ASP A 295 -4.47 -15.22 4.61
CA ASP A 295 -3.96 -14.07 3.85
C ASP A 295 -2.67 -13.51 4.47
N LYS A 296 -2.51 -13.60 5.79
CA LYS A 296 -1.30 -13.19 6.49
C LYS A 296 -0.14 -14.16 6.28
N ILE A 297 -0.44 -15.45 6.16
CA ILE A 297 0.54 -16.53 5.97
C ILE A 297 1.28 -16.43 4.62
N ALA A 298 0.78 -15.66 3.64
CA ALA A 298 1.09 -15.52 2.19
C ALA A 298 2.52 -15.72 1.61
N LYS A 299 3.53 -16.16 2.36
CA LYS A 299 4.66 -16.91 1.83
C LYS A 299 4.21 -18.37 1.56
N PRO A 300 4.14 -18.81 0.30
CA PRO A 300 3.98 -20.22 0.02
C PRO A 300 5.23 -20.97 0.52
N LEU A 301 5.09 -21.68 1.64
CA LEU A 301 6.00 -22.75 2.03
C LEU A 301 5.73 -23.92 1.07
N ALA A 302 6.23 -23.80 -0.17
CA ALA A 302 6.05 -24.85 -1.16
C ALA A 302 6.72 -26.15 -0.68
N ASP A 303 5.96 -27.25 -0.74
CA ASP A 303 6.39 -28.64 -0.58
C ASP A 303 7.14 -29.02 0.71
N GLN A 304 6.65 -28.56 1.88
CA GLN A 304 7.20 -29.03 3.16
C GLN A 304 6.58 -30.32 3.70
N PHE A 305 5.42 -30.74 3.21
CA PHE A 305 4.71 -31.89 3.76
C PHE A 305 5.01 -33.18 2.99
N THR A 306 5.55 -34.18 3.69
CA THR A 306 5.69 -35.55 3.17
C THR A 306 4.31 -36.20 2.97
N VAL A 307 4.28 -37.32 2.24
CA VAL A 307 3.04 -38.08 2.02
C VAL A 307 2.46 -38.56 3.36
N GLU A 308 3.32 -38.95 4.30
CA GLU A 308 2.96 -39.41 5.64
C GLU A 308 2.31 -38.31 6.47
N GLN A 309 2.86 -37.09 6.43
CA GLN A 309 2.27 -35.94 7.14
C GLN A 309 0.89 -35.58 6.58
N LYS A 310 0.72 -35.63 5.25
CA LYS A 310 -0.59 -35.42 4.61
C LYS A 310 -1.62 -36.48 5.04
N LYS A 311 -1.19 -37.74 5.22
CA LYS A 311 -2.06 -38.81 5.72
C LYS A 311 -2.48 -38.59 7.16
N GLU A 312 -1.55 -38.18 8.01
CA GLU A 312 -1.86 -37.94 9.42
C GLU A 312 -2.86 -36.79 9.55
N MET A 313 -2.68 -35.72 8.75
CA MET A 313 -3.63 -34.63 8.65
C MET A 313 -5.00 -35.09 8.13
N ASP A 314 -5.06 -35.94 7.10
CA ASP A 314 -6.34 -36.51 6.65
C ASP A 314 -7.04 -37.31 7.76
N LYS A 315 -6.30 -38.12 8.54
CA LYS A 315 -6.89 -38.85 9.67
C LYS A 315 -7.45 -37.92 10.72
N GLU A 316 -6.74 -36.85 11.06
CA GLU A 316 -7.23 -35.87 12.03
C GLU A 316 -8.49 -35.15 11.52
N LEU A 317 -8.48 -34.69 10.27
CA LEU A 317 -9.59 -33.95 9.68
C LEU A 317 -10.84 -34.81 9.43
N PHE A 318 -10.66 -36.10 9.13
CA PHE A 318 -11.75 -37.02 8.78
C PHE A 318 -12.01 -38.10 9.84
N ASN A 319 -11.58 -37.88 11.09
CA ASN A 319 -11.82 -38.78 12.23
C ASN A 319 -11.35 -40.22 11.97
N GLY A 320 -10.17 -40.38 11.38
CA GLY A 320 -9.55 -41.66 11.04
C GLY A 320 -10.10 -42.33 9.77
N ASN A 321 -11.11 -41.72 9.11
CA ASN A 321 -11.62 -42.22 7.84
C ASN A 321 -10.75 -41.77 6.66
N ALA A 322 -10.90 -42.44 5.52
CA ALA A 322 -10.27 -42.00 4.29
C ALA A 322 -10.84 -40.64 3.85
N SER A 323 -9.95 -39.70 3.51
CA SER A 323 -10.35 -38.41 2.96
C SER A 323 -11.07 -38.57 1.61
N PRO A 324 -12.28 -38.02 1.45
CA PRO A 324 -13.02 -38.09 0.19
C PRO A 324 -12.37 -37.26 -0.93
N TYR A 325 -11.41 -36.38 -0.58
CA TYR A 325 -10.70 -35.50 -1.52
C TYR A 325 -9.32 -36.03 -1.92
N SER A 326 -8.87 -37.15 -1.34
CA SER A 326 -7.55 -37.73 -1.62
C SER A 326 -7.58 -39.25 -1.69
N LEU A 327 -8.62 -39.79 -2.34
CA LEU A 327 -8.86 -41.24 -2.48
C LEU A 327 -7.65 -42.02 -3.00
N PHE A 328 -6.83 -41.41 -3.85
CA PHE A 328 -5.70 -42.08 -4.50
C PHE A 328 -4.35 -41.65 -3.95
N ARG A 329 -4.29 -41.02 -2.76
CA ARG A 329 -3.03 -40.53 -2.16
C ARG A 329 -1.93 -41.58 -2.09
N ASP A 330 -2.32 -42.84 -1.89
CA ASP A 330 -1.43 -44.01 -1.77
C ASP A 330 -1.13 -44.73 -3.08
N ILE A 331 -1.65 -44.20 -4.19
CA ILE A 331 -1.53 -44.85 -5.49
C ILE A 331 -0.54 -44.08 -6.34
N ILE A 332 0.52 -44.78 -6.70
CA ILE A 332 1.45 -44.36 -7.75
C ILE A 332 0.99 -45.09 -9.02
N GLY A 333 0.40 -44.32 -9.92
CA GLY A 333 -0.21 -44.76 -11.17
C GLY A 333 0.66 -44.49 -12.38
N PHE A 334 0.75 -45.48 -13.28
CA PHE A 334 1.23 -45.30 -14.64
C PHE A 334 0.05 -45.48 -15.59
N PHE A 335 -0.12 -44.59 -16.57
CA PHE A 335 -1.17 -44.69 -17.59
C PHE A 335 -0.52 -45.18 -18.89
N GLU A 336 -0.99 -46.31 -19.41
CA GLU A 336 -0.48 -46.87 -20.68
C GLU A 336 -0.76 -45.88 -21.82
N ASN A 337 -2.03 -45.49 -21.99
CA ASN A 337 -2.38 -44.39 -22.86
C ASN A 337 -2.12 -43.05 -22.16
N GLN A 338 -1.00 -42.41 -22.52
CA GLN A 338 -0.65 -41.08 -22.02
C GLN A 338 -1.68 -40.00 -22.34
N SER A 339 -2.57 -40.22 -23.31
CA SER A 339 -3.65 -39.28 -23.65
C SER A 339 -4.93 -39.51 -22.84
N CYS A 340 -4.99 -40.53 -21.98
CA CYS A 340 -6.18 -40.87 -21.21
C CYS A 340 -6.61 -39.72 -20.28
N CYS A 341 -7.82 -39.19 -20.46
CA CYS A 341 -8.34 -38.08 -19.67
C CYS A 341 -8.62 -38.46 -18.20
N THR A 342 -8.83 -39.74 -17.90
CA THR A 342 -9.09 -40.22 -16.53
C THR A 342 -7.92 -39.93 -15.58
N LYS A 343 -6.70 -39.75 -16.12
CA LYS A 343 -5.53 -39.33 -15.34
C LYS A 343 -5.74 -38.00 -14.60
N PHE A 344 -6.55 -37.08 -15.13
CA PHE A 344 -6.84 -35.83 -14.46
C PHE A 344 -7.69 -36.03 -13.20
N LYS A 345 -8.69 -36.94 -13.24
CA LYS A 345 -9.49 -37.30 -12.06
C LYS A 345 -8.65 -38.01 -11.02
N PHE A 346 -7.78 -38.91 -11.47
CA PHE A 346 -6.83 -39.60 -10.61
C PHE A 346 -5.92 -38.60 -9.88
N ARG A 347 -5.28 -37.67 -10.60
CA ARG A 347 -4.44 -36.63 -10.01
C ARG A 347 -5.22 -35.66 -9.12
N PHE A 348 -6.43 -35.28 -9.52
CA PHE A 348 -7.32 -34.42 -8.75
C PHE A 348 -7.61 -35.02 -7.36
N MET A 349 -7.81 -36.33 -7.29
CA MET A 349 -8.00 -37.08 -6.04
C MET A 349 -6.66 -37.53 -5.40
N SER A 350 -5.61 -36.73 -5.59
CA SER A 350 -4.27 -36.90 -5.02
C SER A 350 -3.45 -38.12 -5.49
N GLY A 351 -3.82 -38.76 -6.60
CA GLY A 351 -3.02 -39.80 -7.22
C GLY A 351 -1.71 -39.29 -7.79
N MET A 352 -0.62 -40.03 -7.59
CA MET A 352 0.69 -39.70 -8.14
C MET A 352 0.87 -40.36 -9.50
N ILE A 353 1.09 -39.58 -10.55
CA ILE A 353 1.32 -40.12 -11.90
C ILE A 353 2.82 -40.18 -12.17
N LYS A 354 3.28 -41.32 -12.67
CA LYS A 354 4.63 -41.47 -13.23
C LYS A 354 4.57 -41.67 -14.75
N ASP A 355 5.57 -41.10 -15.43
CA ASP A 355 5.71 -41.22 -16.89
C ASP A 355 6.43 -42.51 -17.31
N ASN A 356 7.07 -43.21 -16.37
CA ASN A 356 7.79 -44.46 -16.61
C ASN A 356 7.42 -45.50 -15.55
N ILE A 357 7.43 -46.77 -15.94
CA ILE A 357 7.23 -47.90 -15.02
C ILE A 357 8.55 -48.18 -14.28
N ASP A 358 8.49 -48.16 -12.95
CA ASP A 358 9.57 -48.55 -12.04
C ASP A 358 9.00 -49.32 -10.83
N ASN A 359 9.87 -49.79 -9.94
CA ASN A 359 9.48 -50.59 -8.77
C ASN A 359 8.58 -49.86 -7.75
N SER A 360 8.40 -48.55 -7.87
CA SER A 360 7.50 -47.80 -6.99
C SER A 360 6.10 -47.62 -7.58
N VAL A 361 5.91 -47.92 -8.86
CA VAL A 361 4.57 -47.93 -9.47
C VAL A 361 3.75 -49.03 -8.82
N THR A 362 2.56 -48.67 -8.36
CA THR A 362 1.64 -49.60 -7.68
C THR A 362 0.53 -50.08 -8.61
N HIS A 363 0.09 -49.22 -9.53
CA HIS A 363 -1.03 -49.46 -10.42
C HIS A 363 -0.68 -49.04 -11.86
N VAL A 364 -1.01 -49.90 -12.82
CA VAL A 364 -0.97 -49.58 -14.25
C VAL A 364 -2.40 -49.47 -14.74
N PHE A 365 -2.76 -48.31 -15.28
CA PHE A 365 -4.11 -48.00 -15.74
C PHE A 365 -4.20 -48.12 -17.26
N VAL A 366 -5.20 -48.89 -17.71
CA VAL A 366 -5.46 -49.16 -19.13
C VAL A 366 -6.91 -48.85 -19.48
N GLU A 367 -7.15 -48.45 -20.72
CA GLU A 367 -8.50 -48.13 -21.17
C GLU A 367 -9.34 -49.40 -21.41
N ASP A 368 -10.67 -49.29 -21.27
CA ASP A 368 -11.58 -50.44 -21.23
C ASP A 368 -11.60 -51.29 -22.51
N TYR A 369 -11.11 -50.75 -23.64
CA TYR A 369 -11.15 -51.37 -24.97
C TYR A 369 -9.80 -51.95 -25.41
N GLU A 370 -8.73 -51.76 -24.63
CA GLU A 370 -7.37 -52.25 -24.92
C GLU A 370 -7.02 -53.34 -23.91
N THR A 371 -7.37 -54.59 -24.20
CA THR A 371 -7.02 -55.75 -23.35
C THR A 371 -5.96 -56.67 -23.95
N ASP A 372 -5.64 -56.52 -25.24
CA ASP A 372 -4.79 -57.47 -25.95
C ASP A 372 -3.36 -56.91 -26.09
N ASN A 373 -2.35 -57.66 -25.59
CA ASN A 373 -0.91 -57.42 -25.72
C ASN A 373 -0.22 -56.33 -24.85
N ILE A 374 -0.79 -55.94 -23.71
CA ILE A 374 -0.16 -54.94 -22.81
C ILE A 374 1.13 -55.46 -22.13
N MET A 375 1.19 -56.74 -21.75
CA MET A 375 2.29 -57.34 -20.98
C MET A 375 3.61 -57.45 -21.78
N GLU A 376 3.55 -57.89 -23.04
CA GLU A 376 4.74 -58.01 -23.91
C GLU A 376 5.39 -56.64 -24.20
N ASN A 377 4.57 -55.60 -24.32
CA ASN A 377 5.02 -54.25 -24.63
C ASN A 377 5.62 -53.52 -23.42
N LEU A 378 5.14 -53.80 -22.20
CA LEU A 378 5.50 -53.06 -20.99
C LEU A 378 6.52 -53.77 -20.07
N LYS A 379 6.95 -55.01 -20.40
CA LYS A 379 7.93 -55.80 -19.61
C LYS A 379 7.59 -55.89 -18.12
N ILE A 380 6.30 -56.00 -17.79
CA ILE A 380 5.80 -55.95 -16.39
C ILE A 380 6.11 -57.25 -15.62
N HIS A 381 6.49 -58.33 -16.31
CA HIS A 381 6.74 -59.66 -15.72
C HIS A 381 7.77 -59.70 -14.58
N ASP A 382 8.67 -58.72 -14.49
CA ASP A 382 9.70 -58.65 -13.44
C ASP A 382 9.22 -57.91 -12.16
N LEU A 383 7.98 -57.40 -12.12
CA LEU A 383 7.45 -56.52 -11.07
C LEU A 383 6.34 -57.21 -10.28
N VAL A 384 6.73 -57.88 -9.19
CA VAL A 384 5.92 -58.85 -8.41
C VAL A 384 4.67 -58.25 -7.70
N SER A 385 4.48 -56.92 -7.69
CA SER A 385 3.41 -56.27 -6.91
C SER A 385 2.53 -55.26 -7.66
N ILE A 386 2.64 -55.17 -9.00
CA ILE A 386 1.88 -54.18 -9.78
C ILE A 386 0.48 -54.70 -10.10
N LYS A 387 -0.54 -53.85 -9.87
CA LYS A 387 -1.92 -54.13 -10.27
C LYS A 387 -2.22 -53.49 -11.62
N VAL A 388 -2.65 -54.28 -12.59
CA VAL A 388 -3.16 -53.76 -13.87
C VAL A 388 -4.67 -53.59 -13.77
N VAL A 389 -5.15 -52.36 -13.97
CA VAL A 389 -6.52 -51.96 -13.61
C VAL A 389 -7.14 -51.14 -14.72
N LYS A 390 -8.40 -51.40 -15.03
CA LYS A 390 -9.18 -50.59 -15.97
C LYS A 390 -9.41 -49.17 -15.46
N CYS A 391 -9.27 -48.18 -16.33
CA CYS A 391 -9.55 -46.77 -16.02
C CYS A 391 -10.97 -46.54 -15.47
N LYS A 392 -11.94 -47.39 -15.83
CA LYS A 392 -13.29 -47.37 -15.28
C LYS A 392 -13.35 -47.47 -13.75
N TRP A 393 -12.37 -48.10 -13.11
CA TRP A 393 -12.29 -48.15 -11.66
C TRP A 393 -12.10 -46.76 -11.04
N ILE A 394 -11.22 -45.93 -11.63
CA ILE A 394 -11.00 -44.55 -11.18
C ILE A 394 -12.30 -43.75 -11.30
N GLU A 395 -13.01 -43.91 -12.42
CA GLU A 395 -14.29 -43.25 -12.69
C GLU A 395 -15.35 -43.61 -11.65
N GLU A 396 -15.46 -44.89 -11.32
CA GLU A 396 -16.39 -45.39 -10.31
C GLU A 396 -16.02 -44.92 -8.90
N CYS A 397 -14.74 -44.93 -8.56
CA CYS A 397 -14.26 -44.39 -7.27
C CYS A 397 -14.57 -42.89 -7.15
N PHE A 398 -14.28 -42.13 -8.21
CA PHE A 398 -14.53 -40.69 -8.26
C PHE A 398 -16.03 -40.37 -8.13
N ARG A 399 -16.89 -41.10 -8.85
CA ARG A 399 -18.34 -40.93 -8.79
C ARG A 399 -18.92 -41.25 -7.42
N ASN A 400 -18.43 -42.32 -6.79
CA ASN A 400 -18.93 -42.77 -5.49
C ASN A 400 -18.27 -42.05 -4.30
N GLY A 401 -17.24 -41.23 -4.54
CA GLY A 401 -16.50 -40.52 -3.49
C GLY A 401 -15.76 -41.44 -2.51
N ARG A 402 -15.45 -42.69 -2.93
CA ARG A 402 -14.75 -43.70 -2.11
C ARG A 402 -13.97 -44.67 -2.98
N ILE A 403 -12.97 -45.33 -2.40
CA ILE A 403 -12.29 -46.44 -3.07
C ILE A 403 -13.27 -47.61 -3.23
N CYS A 404 -13.58 -47.95 -4.48
CA CYS A 404 -14.39 -49.12 -4.83
C CYS A 404 -13.55 -50.40 -4.80
N ASP A 405 -14.21 -51.54 -4.59
CA ASP A 405 -13.55 -52.84 -4.75
C ASP A 405 -12.94 -52.96 -6.16
N ILE A 406 -11.67 -53.31 -6.19
CA ILE A 406 -10.85 -53.32 -7.41
C ILE A 406 -11.01 -54.62 -8.20
N THR A 407 -11.53 -55.69 -7.58
CA THR A 407 -11.54 -57.06 -8.10
C THR A 407 -12.15 -57.16 -9.51
N ASN A 408 -13.29 -56.49 -9.76
CA ASN A 408 -13.97 -56.53 -11.06
C ASN A 408 -13.30 -55.69 -12.17
N TYR A 409 -12.26 -54.93 -11.82
CA TYR A 409 -11.54 -54.03 -12.71
C TYR A 409 -10.09 -54.45 -12.91
N LEU A 410 -9.64 -55.46 -12.17
CA LEU A 410 -8.34 -56.09 -12.40
C LEU A 410 -8.39 -56.80 -13.75
N ILE A 411 -7.27 -56.70 -14.46
CA ILE A 411 -7.02 -57.50 -15.64
C ILE A 411 -6.13 -58.65 -15.17
N ASP A 412 -6.73 -59.83 -15.07
CA ASP A 412 -6.02 -61.06 -14.76
C ASP A 412 -4.97 -61.32 -15.85
N TYR A 413 -3.81 -61.79 -15.42
CA TYR A 413 -2.63 -62.07 -16.25
C TYR A 413 -2.16 -63.51 -16.08
#